data_AF-A0A969HQV4-F1
#
_entry.id   AF-A0A969HQV4-F1
#
_cell.length_a   1.000
_cell.length_b   1.000
_cell.length_c   1.000
_cell.angle_alpha   90.00
_cell.angle_beta   90.00
_cell.angle_gamma   90.00
#
_symmetry.space_group_name_H-M   'P 1'
#
loop_
_entity.id
_entity.type
_entity.pdbx_description
1 polymer ?
#
loop_
_entity_poly.entity_id
_entity_poly.type
_entity_poly.pdbx_seq_one_letter_code
_entity_poly.pdbx_strand_id
1 'polypeptide(L)'
;MLNIVTKAVTKIFGSKAERDLKQLLPYVTKVNQEWEKLASPQVSDDALRAKTEEIKQIIEHRLTDIDLQIAQLHQQVEATTDLDIDTKENLFNQIDKLEEERNKQFGRCADGSTTYRFRNN
;
A
#
# COMPACT_ATOMS: atom_id res chain seq x y z
N MET A 1 50.76 18.75 47.86
CA MET A 1 50.70 19.46 46.57
C MET A 1 50.51 18.55 45.34
N LEU A 2 50.18 17.25 45.50
CA LEU A 2 49.91 16.34 44.37
C LEU A 2 48.50 16.48 43.75
N ASN A 3 47.53 17.04 44.49
CA ASN A 3 46.12 17.14 44.05
C ASN A 3 45.84 18.17 42.94
N ILE A 4 46.73 19.14 42.72
CA ILE A 4 46.57 20.15 41.66
C ILE A 4 46.98 19.56 40.31
N VAL A 5 48.03 18.74 40.28
CA VAL A 5 48.50 18.06 39.06
C VAL A 5 47.49 17.02 38.60
N THR A 6 46.95 16.21 39.52
CA THR A 6 45.89 15.25 39.17
C THR A 6 44.59 15.93 38.71
N LYS A 7 44.18 17.04 39.34
CA LYS A 7 43.03 17.83 38.88
C LYS A 7 43.26 18.51 37.52
N ALA A 8 44.48 18.95 37.23
CA ALA A 8 44.81 19.53 35.92
C ALA A 8 44.80 18.46 34.83
N VAL A 9 45.33 17.27 35.09
CA VAL A 9 45.32 16.14 34.16
C VAL A 9 43.90 15.62 33.93
N THR A 10 43.06 15.48 34.97
CA THR A 10 41.65 15.09 34.77
C THR A 10 40.83 16.16 34.06
N LYS A 11 41.16 17.45 34.21
CA LYS A 11 40.50 18.55 33.48
C LYS A 11 40.91 18.63 32.00
N ILE A 12 42.13 18.20 31.66
CA ILE A 12 42.63 18.16 30.28
C ILE A 12 42.21 16.87 29.56
N PHE A 13 42.16 15.73 30.26
CA PHE A 13 41.81 14.43 29.67
C PHE A 13 40.34 14.03 29.85
N GLY A 14 39.58 14.77 30.65
CA GLY A 14 38.20 14.43 31.02
C GLY A 14 38.14 13.20 31.93
N SER A 15 37.03 13.04 32.64
CA SER A 15 36.76 11.78 33.33
C SER A 15 36.64 10.63 32.33
N LYS A 16 36.99 9.39 32.73
CA LYS A 16 36.77 8.19 31.88
C LYS A 16 35.33 8.14 31.35
N ALA A 17 34.37 8.49 32.20
CA ALA A 17 32.95 8.61 31.85
C ALA A 17 32.69 9.63 30.73
N GLU A 18 33.30 10.82 30.78
CA GLU A 18 33.17 11.81 29.68
C GLU A 18 33.82 11.34 28.39
N ARG A 19 34.94 10.61 28.48
CA ARG A 19 35.63 10.05 27.31
C ARG A 19 34.79 8.96 26.65
N ASP A 20 34.19 8.09 27.44
CA ASP A 20 33.31 7.01 26.99
C ASP A 20 32.01 7.61 26.40
N LEU A 21 31.45 8.65 27.01
CA LEU A 21 30.31 9.39 26.48
C LEU A 21 30.62 10.03 25.12
N LYS A 22 31.79 10.66 24.98
CA LYS A 22 32.23 11.28 23.71
C LYS A 22 32.39 10.29 22.58
N GLN A 23 32.79 9.05 22.89
CA GLN A 23 32.90 7.98 21.90
C GLN A 23 31.54 7.43 21.47
N LEU A 24 30.52 7.47 22.35
CA LEU A 24 29.17 7.00 22.08
C LEU A 24 28.29 8.01 21.33
N LEU A 25 28.44 9.31 21.61
CA LEU A 25 27.71 10.41 20.94
C LEU A 25 27.64 10.31 19.40
N PRO A 26 28.73 10.01 18.66
CA PRO A 26 28.66 9.86 17.21
C PRO A 26 27.82 8.66 16.77
N TYR A 27 27.73 7.58 17.55
CA TYR A 27 26.85 6.45 17.26
C TYR A 27 25.39 6.81 17.54
N VAL A 28 25.09 7.50 18.64
CA VAL A 28 23.74 8.03 18.91
C VAL A 28 23.29 8.97 17.78
N THR A 29 24.20 9.80 17.28
CA THR A 29 23.92 10.68 16.15
C THR A 29 23.61 9.88 14.88
N LYS A 30 24.41 8.85 14.56
CA LYS A 30 24.15 7.96 13.41
C LYS A 30 22.82 7.22 13.55
N VAL A 31 22.53 6.67 14.73
CA VAL A 31 21.26 5.97 15.00
C VAL A 31 20.09 6.93 14.85
N ASN A 32 20.18 8.15 15.36
CA ASN A 32 19.13 9.16 15.21
C ASN A 32 18.98 9.61 13.75
N GLN A 33 20.07 9.72 12.98
CA GLN A 33 20.01 10.02 11.55
C GLN A 33 19.34 8.89 10.74
N GLU A 34 19.64 7.63 11.04
CA GLU A 34 18.93 6.50 10.42
C GLU A 34 17.48 6.43 10.89
N TRP A 35 17.20 6.75 12.16
CA TRP A 35 15.84 6.88 12.67
C TRP A 35 15.08 8.00 11.98
N GLU A 36 15.66 9.18 11.73
CA GLU A 36 14.99 10.27 11.00
C GLU A 36 14.66 9.88 9.55
N LYS A 37 15.51 9.06 8.90
CA LYS A 37 15.20 8.50 7.58
C LYS A 37 14.00 7.55 7.64
N LEU A 38 13.91 6.71 8.67
CA LEU A 38 12.82 5.74 8.88
C LEU A 38 11.54 6.39 9.44
N ALA A 39 11.70 7.43 10.24
CA ALA A 39 10.65 8.27 10.81
C ALA A 39 10.11 9.27 9.78
N SER A 40 10.55 9.16 8.52
CA SER A 40 9.88 9.78 7.38
C SER A 40 8.38 9.51 7.51
N PRO A 41 7.54 10.56 7.66
CA PRO A 41 6.09 10.43 7.75
C PRO A 41 5.45 10.05 6.40
N GLN A 42 6.22 9.48 5.47
CA GLN A 42 5.83 9.19 4.09
C GLN A 42 4.81 8.06 4.00
N VAL A 43 4.54 7.36 5.11
CA VAL A 43 3.45 6.40 5.23
C VAL A 43 2.74 6.63 6.56
N SER A 44 1.96 7.72 6.63
CA SER A 44 0.93 7.87 7.67
C SER A 44 -0.17 6.83 7.44
N ASP A 45 -0.80 6.34 8.52
CA ASP A 45 -1.95 5.44 8.44
C ASP A 45 -3.04 5.98 7.51
N ASP A 46 -3.23 7.31 7.50
CA ASP A 46 -4.21 7.96 6.62
C ASP A 46 -3.77 7.93 5.15
N ALA A 47 -2.47 8.01 4.87
CA ALA A 47 -1.95 7.84 3.52
C ALA A 47 -2.13 6.39 3.03
N LEU A 48 -1.96 5.39 3.92
CA LEU A 48 -2.25 3.99 3.61
C LEU A 48 -3.72 3.75 3.33
N ARG A 49 -4.61 4.36 4.12
CA ARG A 49 -6.06 4.30 3.89
C ARG A 49 -6.43 4.93 2.55
N ALA A 50 -5.87 6.12 2.24
CA ALA A 50 -6.09 6.79 0.97
C ALA A 50 -5.64 5.94 -0.24
N LYS A 51 -4.48 5.26 -0.13
CA LYS A 51 -4.01 4.33 -1.17
C LYS A 51 -4.90 3.10 -1.33
N THR A 52 -5.46 2.61 -0.23
CA THR A 52 -6.43 1.50 -0.28
C THR A 52 -7.69 1.93 -1.02
N GLU A 53 -8.15 3.17 -0.79
CA GLU A 53 -9.32 3.72 -1.47
C GLU A 53 -9.06 3.95 -2.96
N GLU A 54 -7.88 4.46 -3.32
CA GLU A 54 -7.43 4.62 -4.71
C GLU A 54 -7.45 3.27 -5.47
N ILE A 55 -6.96 2.20 -4.84
CA ILE A 55 -6.96 0.86 -5.46
C ILE A 55 -8.38 0.34 -5.67
N LYS A 56 -9.28 0.53 -4.71
CA LYS A 56 -10.69 0.14 -4.85
C LYS A 56 -11.35 0.87 -6.02
N GLN A 57 -11.16 2.18 -6.11
CA GLN A 57 -11.71 2.99 -7.20
C GLN A 57 -11.19 2.53 -8.57
N ILE A 58 -9.90 2.18 -8.68
CA ILE A 58 -9.33 1.64 -9.92
C ILE A 58 -9.99 0.29 -10.28
N ILE A 59 -10.23 -0.58 -9.30
CA ILE A 59 -10.89 -1.86 -9.52
C ILE A 59 -12.33 -1.64 -9.98
N GLU A 60 -13.10 -0.81 -9.26
CA GLU A 60 -14.49 -0.49 -9.62
C GLU A 60 -14.60 0.12 -11.02
N HIS A 61 -13.73 1.08 -11.35
CA HIS A 61 -13.71 1.69 -12.66
C HIS A 61 -13.47 0.68 -13.78
N ARG A 62 -12.56 -0.28 -13.57
CA ARG A 62 -12.27 -1.34 -14.55
C ARG A 62 -13.42 -2.34 -14.72
N LEU A 63 -14.25 -2.52 -13.70
CA LEU A 63 -15.40 -3.44 -13.74
C LEU A 63 -16.67 -2.76 -14.26
N THR A 64 -16.75 -1.43 -14.19
CA THR A 64 -17.94 -0.63 -14.54
C THR A 64 -18.48 -0.96 -15.93
N ASP A 65 -17.61 -1.11 -16.93
CA ASP A 65 -18.02 -1.40 -18.31
C ASP A 65 -18.68 -2.78 -18.44
N ILE A 66 -18.22 -3.77 -17.68
CA ILE A 66 -18.78 -5.13 -17.68
C ILE A 66 -20.08 -5.14 -16.89
N ASP A 67 -20.12 -4.49 -15.74
CA ASP A 67 -21.32 -4.37 -14.91
C ASP A 67 -22.45 -3.66 -15.69
N LEU A 68 -22.11 -2.64 -16.48
CA LEU A 68 -23.06 -1.93 -17.34
C LEU A 68 -23.61 -2.82 -18.48
N GLN A 69 -22.76 -3.65 -19.10
CA GLN A 69 -23.19 -4.61 -20.11
C GLN A 69 -24.12 -5.68 -19.54
N ILE A 70 -23.80 -6.21 -18.34
CA ILE A 70 -24.65 -7.15 -17.62
C ILE A 70 -26.02 -6.52 -17.33
N ALA A 71 -26.04 -5.30 -16.78
CA ALA A 71 -27.28 -4.58 -16.49
C ALA A 71 -28.13 -4.34 -17.74
N GLN A 72 -27.51 -3.97 -18.86
CA GLN A 72 -28.21 -3.78 -20.14
C GLN A 72 -28.82 -5.08 -20.67
N LEU A 73 -28.12 -6.20 -20.55
CA LEU A 73 -28.64 -7.51 -20.99
C LEU A 73 -29.80 -7.98 -20.11
N HIS A 74 -29.71 -7.80 -18.78
CA HIS A 74 -30.83 -8.06 -17.88
C HIS A 74 -32.05 -7.19 -18.24
N GLN A 75 -31.83 -5.91 -18.52
CA GLN A 75 -32.91 -5.01 -18.93
C GLN A 75 -33.54 -5.44 -20.26
N GLN A 76 -32.76 -5.95 -21.22
CA GLN A 76 -33.29 -6.49 -22.48
C GLN A 76 -34.16 -7.73 -22.27
N VAL A 77 -33.76 -8.61 -21.34
CA VAL A 77 -34.54 -9.80 -20.96
C VAL A 77 -35.85 -9.39 -20.26
N GLU A 78 -35.83 -8.39 -19.39
CA GLU A 78 -37.01 -7.92 -18.66
C GLU A 78 -37.97 -7.10 -19.53
N ALA A 79 -37.45 -6.28 -20.45
CA ALA A 79 -38.25 -5.40 -21.30
C ALA A 79 -39.00 -6.15 -22.41
N THR A 80 -38.60 -7.39 -22.73
CA THR A 80 -39.13 -8.13 -23.86
C THR A 80 -39.93 -9.34 -23.36
N THR A 81 -41.26 -9.17 -23.29
CA THR A 81 -42.18 -10.18 -22.73
C THR A 81 -42.38 -11.41 -23.62
N ASP A 82 -42.06 -11.30 -24.92
CA ASP A 82 -42.24 -12.35 -25.96
C ASP A 82 -40.89 -12.81 -26.55
N LEU A 83 -39.82 -12.88 -25.75
CA LEU A 83 -38.58 -13.48 -26.21
C LEU A 83 -38.79 -14.97 -26.50
N ASP A 84 -38.39 -15.38 -27.70
CA ASP A 84 -38.26 -16.79 -28.06
C ASP A 84 -37.30 -17.49 -27.09
N ILE A 85 -37.57 -18.75 -26.76
CA ILE A 85 -36.81 -19.53 -25.77
C ILE A 85 -35.33 -19.55 -26.15
N ASP A 86 -35.03 -19.72 -27.44
CA ASP A 86 -33.66 -19.73 -27.97
C ASP A 86 -32.95 -18.38 -27.76
N THR A 87 -33.67 -17.26 -27.94
CA THR A 87 -33.11 -15.91 -27.73
C THR A 87 -32.87 -15.60 -26.26
N LYS A 88 -33.77 -16.06 -25.39
CA LYS A 88 -33.64 -15.92 -23.94
C LYS A 88 -32.46 -16.74 -23.41
N GLU A 89 -32.31 -17.97 -23.87
CA GLU A 89 -31.16 -18.82 -23.54
C GLU A 89 -29.85 -18.20 -24.02
N ASN A 90 -29.83 -17.60 -25.22
CA ASN A 90 -28.65 -16.90 -25.72
C ASN A 90 -28.27 -15.69 -24.87
N LEU A 91 -29.25 -14.87 -24.45
CA LEU A 91 -29.01 -13.72 -23.58
C LEU A 91 -28.47 -14.14 -22.20
N PHE A 92 -29.02 -15.20 -21.59
CA PHE A 92 -28.46 -15.74 -20.34
C PHE A 92 -27.05 -16.29 -20.50
N ASN A 93 -26.78 -17.01 -21.59
CA ASN A 93 -25.42 -17.47 -21.91
C ASN A 93 -24.44 -16.29 -22.10
N GLN A 94 -24.89 -15.15 -22.59
CA GLN A 94 -24.07 -13.93 -22.70
C GLN A 94 -23.83 -13.30 -21.32
N ILE A 95 -24.85 -13.26 -20.45
CA ILE A 95 -24.73 -12.80 -19.07
C ILE A 95 -23.72 -13.66 -18.31
N ASP A 96 -23.85 -14.99 -18.34
CA ASP A 96 -22.93 -15.91 -17.65
C ASP A 96 -21.47 -15.72 -18.09
N LYS A 97 -21.25 -15.54 -19.40
CA LYS A 97 -19.91 -15.26 -19.94
C LYS A 97 -19.35 -13.93 -19.44
N LEU A 98 -20.17 -12.89 -19.37
CA LEU A 98 -19.76 -11.58 -18.86
C LEU A 98 -19.49 -11.63 -17.36
N GLU A 99 -20.26 -12.38 -16.58
CA GLU A 99 -20.00 -12.61 -15.15
C GLU A 99 -18.68 -13.36 -14.93
N GLU A 100 -18.38 -14.37 -15.75
CA GLU A 100 -17.11 -15.09 -15.70
C GLU A 100 -15.93 -14.16 -16.05
N GLU A 101 -16.08 -13.32 -17.07
CA GLU A 101 -15.07 -12.33 -17.45
C GLU A 101 -14.88 -11.26 -16.37
N ARG A 102 -15.96 -10.81 -15.72
CA ARG A 102 -15.92 -9.89 -14.57
C ARG A 102 -15.09 -10.50 -13.45
N ASN A 103 -15.32 -11.77 -13.13
CA ASN A 103 -14.56 -12.48 -12.08
C ASN A 103 -13.08 -12.63 -12.45
N LYS A 104 -12.76 -12.93 -13.71
CA LYS A 104 -11.38 -12.98 -14.21
C LYS A 104 -10.70 -11.61 -14.12
N GLN A 105 -11.38 -10.54 -14.52
CA GLN A 105 -10.87 -9.17 -14.42
C GLN A 105 -10.62 -8.73 -12.98
N PHE A 106 -11.56 -9.02 -12.07
CA PHE A 106 -11.38 -8.77 -10.65
C PHE A 106 -10.15 -9.51 -10.10
N GLY A 107 -10.01 -10.79 -10.41
CA GLY A 107 -8.84 -11.60 -10.01
C GLY A 107 -7.52 -11.04 -10.55
N ARG A 108 -7.47 -10.61 -11.82
CA ARG A 108 -6.29 -9.97 -12.42
C ARG A 108 -5.95 -8.63 -11.79
N CYS A 109 -6.95 -7.82 -11.45
CA CYS A 109 -6.73 -6.53 -10.79
C CYS A 109 -6.24 -6.72 -9.35
N ALA A 110 -6.78 -7.72 -8.64
CA ALA A 110 -6.30 -8.11 -7.32
C ALA A 110 -4.85 -8.61 -7.37
N ASP A 111 -4.49 -9.49 -8.32
CA ASP A 111 -3.14 -10.02 -8.47
C ASP A 111 -2.11 -8.96 -8.91
N GLY A 112 -2.50 -8.07 -9.83
CA GLY A 112 -1.69 -6.92 -10.27
C GLY A 112 -1.36 -5.95 -9.12
N SER A 113 -2.27 -5.80 -8.15
CA SER A 113 -2.04 -4.99 -6.95
C SER A 113 -0.99 -5.59 -6.01
N THR A 114 -0.89 -6.93 -5.94
CA THR A 114 0.14 -7.65 -5.19
C THR A 114 1.52 -7.58 -5.84
N THR A 115 1.60 -7.61 -7.17
CA THR A 115 2.89 -7.56 -7.91
C THR A 115 3.50 -6.15 -7.97
N TYR A 116 2.70 -5.08 -7.98
CA TYR A 116 3.22 -3.71 -7.96
C TYR A 116 3.98 -3.35 -6.67
N ARG A 117 3.69 -4.02 -5.55
CA ARG A 117 4.28 -3.70 -4.23
C ARG A 117 5.71 -4.24 -4.03
N PHE A 118 6.15 -5.20 -4.84
CA PHE A 118 7.51 -5.78 -4.72
C PHE A 118 8.57 -5.08 -5.58
N ARG A 119 8.19 -4.16 -6.48
CA ARG A 119 9.15 -3.49 -7.39
C ARG A 119 9.62 -2.11 -6.91
N ASN A 120 8.95 -1.54 -5.92
CA ASN A 120 9.20 -0.17 -5.41
C ASN A 120 9.63 -0.15 -3.93
N ASN A 121 10.22 -1.23 -3.42
CA ASN A 121 10.87 -1.27 -2.11
C ASN A 121 12.28 -1.85 -2.25
#